data_AF-A0A414PE25-F1
#
_entry.id   AF-A0A414PE25-F1
#
_cell.length_a   1.000
_cell.length_b   1.000
_cell.length_c   1.000
_cell.angle_alpha   90.00
_cell.angle_beta   90.00
_cell.angle_gamma   90.00
#
_symmetry.space_group_name_H-M   'P 1'
#
loop_
_entity.id
_entity.type
_entity.pdbx_description
1 polymer ?
#
loop_
_entity_poly.entity_id
_entity_poly.type
_entity_poly.pdbx_seq_one_letter_code
_entity_poly.pdbx_strand_id
1 'polypeptide(L)'
;MMKKYAIGIDLGGTSVKYALIDNEGVFHFQGKLPSKADVSAEAVIGQLVTACKEAMASALQLGVAVEGIGIGTPGIVDETNRIVLGGAENIKGWENLNLADRIEAETGLPVQMGNDANLMGLGETMYGAGQGAQNVVFLTVGTGIGGAVVIGGKLFNG
;
A
#
# COMPACT_ATOMS: atom_id res chain seq x y z
N MET A 1 -20.47 -14.53 -5.26
CA MET A 1 -19.33 -14.31 -6.20
C MET A 1 -18.14 -15.10 -5.67
N MET A 2 -17.18 -15.48 -6.53
CA MET A 2 -15.92 -16.05 -6.04
C MET A 2 -15.12 -14.96 -5.32
N LYS A 3 -14.52 -15.31 -4.16
CA LYS A 3 -13.63 -14.41 -3.43
C LYS A 3 -12.38 -14.10 -4.25
N LYS A 4 -11.97 -12.85 -4.23
CA LYS A 4 -10.75 -12.34 -4.86
C LYS A 4 -9.78 -11.94 -3.76
N TYR A 5 -8.50 -12.22 -3.95
CA TYR A 5 -7.46 -11.97 -2.95
C TYR A 5 -6.41 -11.03 -3.50
N ALA A 6 -5.90 -10.14 -2.66
CA ALA A 6 -4.82 -9.22 -2.98
C ALA A 6 -3.86 -9.09 -1.80
N ILE A 7 -2.64 -8.63 -2.08
CA ILE A 7 -1.69 -8.25 -1.05
C ILE A 7 -1.78 -6.74 -0.84
N GLY A 8 -2.06 -6.31 0.38
CA GLY A 8 -1.98 -4.91 0.78
C GLY A 8 -0.68 -4.65 1.54
N ILE A 9 -0.02 -3.52 1.25
CA ILE A 9 1.19 -3.07 1.94
C ILE A 9 1.02 -1.62 2.39
N ASP A 10 1.33 -1.37 3.66
CA ASP A 10 1.44 -0.05 4.30
C ASP A 10 2.91 0.17 4.69
N LEU A 11 3.64 0.93 3.86
CA LEU A 11 5.01 1.32 4.12
C LEU A 11 5.01 2.59 5.00
N GLY A 12 5.48 2.45 6.24
CA GLY A 12 5.79 3.57 7.11
C GLY A 12 7.30 3.76 7.29
N GLY A 13 7.68 4.89 7.89
CA GLY A 13 9.10 5.18 8.17
C GLY A 13 9.79 4.15 9.07
N THR A 14 9.06 3.43 9.93
CA THR A 14 9.64 2.44 10.85
C THR A 14 9.37 0.99 10.44
N SER A 15 8.24 0.72 9.79
CA SER A 15 7.81 -0.64 9.49
C SER A 15 7.07 -0.75 8.18
N VAL A 16 7.20 -1.90 7.54
CA VAL A 16 6.30 -2.37 6.49
C VAL A 16 5.26 -3.25 7.16
N LYS A 17 3.99 -2.87 7.08
CA LYS A 17 2.86 -3.75 7.43
C LYS A 17 2.27 -4.30 6.14
N TYR A 18 1.86 -5.56 6.16
CA TYR A 18 1.34 -6.21 4.96
C TYR A 18 0.36 -7.31 5.33
N ALA A 19 -0.53 -7.61 4.39
CA ALA A 19 -1.54 -8.63 4.58
C ALA A 19 -1.98 -9.25 3.26
N LEU A 20 -2.43 -10.50 3.32
CA LEU A 20 -3.29 -11.12 2.33
C LEU A 20 -4.74 -10.82 2.72
N ILE A 21 -5.47 -10.13 1.85
CA ILE A 21 -6.82 -9.63 2.13
C ILE A 21 -7.74 -10.07 1.01
N ASP A 22 -8.99 -10.42 1.33
CA ASP A 22 -10.03 -10.64 0.32
C ASP A 22 -10.84 -9.37 -0.01
N ASN A 23 -11.65 -9.43 -1.08
CA ASN A 23 -12.50 -8.33 -1.52
C ASN A 23 -13.68 -8.01 -0.58
N GLU A 24 -13.80 -8.69 0.55
CA GLU A 24 -14.73 -8.36 1.64
C GLU A 24 -14.02 -7.64 2.79
N GLY A 25 -12.71 -7.37 2.66
CA GLY A 25 -11.89 -6.73 3.69
C GLY A 25 -11.40 -7.70 4.77
N VAL A 26 -11.50 -9.01 4.58
CA VAL A 26 -11.06 -10.01 5.57
C VAL A 26 -9.57 -10.29 5.40
N PHE A 27 -8.84 -10.21 6.50
CA PHE A 27 -7.42 -10.53 6.58
C PHE A 27 -7.24 -12.04 6.77
N HIS A 28 -6.56 -12.68 5.83
CA HIS A 28 -6.24 -14.13 5.87
C HIS A 28 -4.81 -14.39 6.35
N PHE A 29 -3.95 -13.40 6.21
CA PHE A 29 -2.59 -13.38 6.75
C PHE A 29 -2.17 -11.93 6.96
N GLN A 30 -1.34 -11.69 7.98
CA GLN A 30 -0.76 -10.38 8.23
C GLN A 30 0.64 -10.53 8.82
N GLY A 31 1.50 -9.57 8.51
CA GLY A 31 2.86 -9.53 9.01
C GLY A 31 3.36 -8.10 9.18
N LYS A 32 4.53 -8.00 9.82
CA LYS A 32 5.21 -6.72 10.04
C LYS A 32 6.72 -6.93 9.98
N LEU A 33 7.38 -6.14 9.15
CA LEU A 33 8.83 -6.10 9.01
C LEU A 33 9.36 -4.69 9.35
N PRO A 34 10.62 -4.55 9.80
CA PRO A 34 11.26 -3.23 9.87
C PRO A 34 11.36 -2.62 8.46
N SER A 35 11.15 -1.32 8.31
CA SER A 35 11.23 -0.64 7.00
C SER A 35 12.66 -0.58 6.46
N LYS A 36 13.66 -0.43 7.35
CA LYS A 36 15.04 -0.08 7.01
C LYS A 36 15.16 1.27 6.26
N ALA A 37 14.24 2.19 6.55
CA ALA A 37 14.14 3.48 5.89
C ALA A 37 15.40 4.36 6.05
N ASP A 38 16.12 4.22 7.16
CA ASP A 38 17.36 4.92 7.47
C ASP A 38 18.59 4.34 6.72
N VAL A 39 18.49 3.13 6.18
CA VAL A 39 19.58 2.43 5.50
C VAL A 39 19.70 2.87 4.04
N SER A 40 18.69 2.57 3.22
CA SER A 40 18.60 2.93 1.80
C SER A 40 17.25 2.52 1.19
N ALA A 41 16.89 3.13 0.06
CA ALA A 41 15.75 2.72 -0.76
C ALA A 41 15.82 1.24 -1.17
N GLU A 42 17.01 0.74 -1.53
CA GLU A 42 17.21 -0.68 -1.84
C GLU A 42 16.89 -1.60 -0.67
N ALA A 43 17.26 -1.21 0.55
CA ALA A 43 16.94 -1.98 1.74
C ALA A 43 15.43 -2.05 1.98
N VAL A 44 14.72 -0.92 1.78
CA VAL A 44 13.25 -0.85 1.88
C VAL A 44 12.59 -1.72 0.82
N ILE A 45 13.03 -1.65 -0.44
CA ILE A 45 12.49 -2.47 -1.54
C ILE A 45 12.70 -3.95 -1.26
N GLY A 46 13.85 -4.33 -0.71
CA GLY A 46 14.08 -5.70 -0.22
C GLY A 46 13.07 -6.14 0.85
N GLN A 47 12.65 -5.24 1.75
CA GLN A 47 11.59 -5.53 2.73
C GLN A 47 10.21 -5.65 2.08
N LEU A 48 9.87 -4.80 1.11
CA LEU A 48 8.62 -4.91 0.34
C LEU A 48 8.53 -6.24 -0.42
N VAL A 49 9.62 -6.67 -1.06
CA VAL A 49 9.70 -7.97 -1.74
C VAL A 49 9.56 -9.12 -0.75
N THR A 50 10.21 -9.03 0.42
CA THR A 50 10.07 -10.05 1.48
C THR A 50 8.63 -10.16 1.96
N ALA A 51 7.98 -9.03 2.24
CA ALA A 51 6.57 -8.96 2.61
C ALA A 51 5.64 -9.61 1.56
N CYS A 52 5.86 -9.31 0.27
CA CYS A 52 5.11 -9.93 -0.83
C CYS A 52 5.28 -11.45 -0.83
N LYS A 53 6.53 -11.94 -0.75
CA LYS A 53 6.85 -13.37 -0.80
C LYS A 53 6.24 -14.13 0.38
N GLU A 54 6.21 -13.55 1.57
CA GLU A 54 5.55 -14.15 2.74
C GLU A 54 4.02 -14.25 2.55
N ALA A 55 3.37 -13.18 2.06
CA ALA A 55 1.93 -13.20 1.80
C ALA A 55 1.55 -14.16 0.66
N MET A 56 2.37 -14.24 -0.40
CA MET A 56 2.21 -15.22 -1.49
C MET A 56 2.36 -16.66 -0.99
N ALA A 57 3.31 -16.94 -0.09
CA ALA A 57 3.47 -18.25 0.52
C ALA A 57 2.23 -18.64 1.34
N SER A 58 1.64 -17.69 2.08
CA SER A 58 0.38 -17.92 2.79
C SER A 58 -0.79 -18.18 1.82
N ALA A 59 -0.91 -17.42 0.73
CA ALA A 59 -1.93 -17.66 -0.30
C ALA A 59 -1.82 -19.06 -0.90
N LEU A 60 -0.59 -19.51 -1.19
CA LEU A 60 -0.33 -20.87 -1.67
C LEU A 60 -0.78 -21.95 -0.68
N GLN A 61 -0.51 -21.77 0.62
CA GLN A 61 -0.96 -22.70 1.66
C GLN A 61 -2.49 -22.78 1.77
N LEU A 62 -3.17 -21.67 1.52
CA LEU A 62 -4.63 -21.60 1.50
C LEU A 62 -5.25 -22.09 0.17
N GLY A 63 -4.43 -22.35 -0.85
CA GLY A 63 -4.90 -22.73 -2.18
C GLY A 63 -5.65 -21.63 -2.92
N VAL A 64 -5.33 -20.36 -2.65
CA VAL A 64 -5.98 -19.19 -3.27
C VAL A 64 -5.03 -18.44 -4.20
N ALA A 65 -5.58 -17.82 -5.24
CA ALA A 65 -4.82 -16.99 -6.18
C ALA A 65 -4.84 -15.52 -5.77
N VAL A 66 -3.67 -14.86 -5.85
CA VAL A 66 -3.53 -13.41 -5.62
C VAL A 66 -3.69 -12.68 -6.95
N GLU A 67 -4.63 -11.74 -7.02
CA GLU A 67 -4.91 -10.96 -8.24
C GLU A 67 -3.94 -9.79 -8.44
N GLY A 68 -3.33 -9.27 -7.37
CA GLY A 68 -2.38 -8.15 -7.43
C GLY A 68 -1.92 -7.65 -6.07
N ILE A 69 -1.11 -6.59 -6.10
CA ILE A 69 -0.50 -5.95 -4.93
C ILE A 69 -0.87 -4.47 -4.91
N GLY A 70 -1.32 -3.98 -3.76
CA GLY A 70 -1.51 -2.55 -3.48
C GLY A 70 -0.47 -2.05 -2.48
N ILE A 71 0.23 -0.95 -2.80
CA ILE A 71 1.28 -0.37 -1.94
C ILE A 71 0.92 1.08 -1.57
N GLY A 72 0.66 1.32 -0.29
CA GLY A 72 0.66 2.65 0.30
C GLY A 72 2.08 3.03 0.72
N THR A 73 2.57 4.17 0.25
CA THR A 73 3.92 4.67 0.55
C THR A 73 3.88 6.13 1.00
N PRO A 74 4.83 6.57 1.84
CA PRO A 74 5.00 7.99 2.14
C PRO A 74 5.48 8.72 0.90
N GLY A 75 5.20 10.02 0.85
CA GLY A 75 5.61 10.90 -0.23
C GLY A 75 4.59 11.04 -1.36
N ILE A 76 5.05 11.66 -2.44
CA ILE A 76 4.28 11.99 -3.64
C ILE A 76 4.42 10.84 -4.63
N VAL A 77 3.29 10.30 -5.07
CA VAL A 77 3.21 9.18 -6.00
C VAL A 77 2.54 9.65 -7.29
N ASP A 78 3.19 9.40 -8.42
CA ASP A 78 2.55 9.44 -9.71
C ASP A 78 1.89 8.08 -9.95
N GLU A 79 0.59 7.99 -9.67
CA GLU A 79 -0.17 6.74 -9.81
C GLU A 79 -0.29 6.30 -11.28
N THR A 80 -0.22 7.24 -12.23
CA THR A 80 -0.34 6.95 -13.68
C THR A 80 0.93 6.30 -14.19
N ASN A 81 2.09 6.88 -13.89
CA ASN A 81 3.38 6.34 -14.29
C ASN A 81 3.91 5.28 -13.32
N ARG A 82 3.26 5.12 -12.15
CA ARG A 82 3.59 4.18 -11.07
C ARG A 82 4.99 4.42 -10.48
N ILE A 83 5.28 5.70 -10.20
CA ILE A 83 6.58 6.21 -9.75
C ILE A 83 6.43 6.92 -8.40
N VAL A 84 7.35 6.69 -7.46
CA VAL A 84 7.54 7.58 -6.30
C VAL A 84 8.36 8.78 -6.74
N LEU A 85 7.78 9.98 -6.71
CA LEU A 85 8.47 11.20 -7.13
C LEU A 85 9.41 11.74 -6.05
N GLY A 86 9.05 11.59 -4.77
CA GLY A 86 9.83 12.09 -3.63
C GLY A 86 8.93 12.49 -2.47
N GLY A 87 9.35 13.45 -1.64
CA GLY A 87 8.55 13.95 -0.51
C GLY A 87 8.46 12.99 0.68
N ALA A 88 9.33 11.99 0.74
CA ALA A 88 9.45 11.02 1.83
C ALA A 88 10.81 11.18 2.53
N GLU A 89 11.03 12.32 3.19
CA GLU A 89 12.31 12.68 3.83
C GLU A 89 12.75 11.69 4.92
N ASN A 90 11.80 10.93 5.46
CA ASN A 90 12.02 9.87 6.44
C ASN A 90 12.58 8.57 5.83
N ILE A 91 12.68 8.46 4.50
CA ILE A 91 13.21 7.29 3.80
C ILE A 91 14.37 7.70 2.90
N LYS A 92 15.57 7.18 3.19
CA LYS A 92 16.80 7.56 2.51
C LYS A 92 16.82 7.11 1.05
N GLY A 93 16.82 8.08 0.14
CA GLY A 93 16.87 7.86 -1.32
C GLY A 93 15.52 7.46 -1.93
N TRP A 94 14.41 7.78 -1.28
CA TRP A 94 13.06 7.42 -1.71
C TRP A 94 12.46 8.43 -2.70
N GLU A 95 13.11 8.62 -3.83
CA GLU A 95 12.74 9.60 -4.86
C GLU A 95 13.04 9.08 -6.27
N ASN A 96 12.22 9.48 -7.25
CA ASN A 96 12.28 9.04 -8.65
C ASN A 96 12.42 7.51 -8.82
N LEU A 97 11.61 6.74 -8.10
CA LEU A 97 11.64 5.28 -8.12
C LEU A 97 10.46 4.69 -8.90
N ASN A 98 10.75 3.90 -9.94
CA ASN A 98 9.78 3.04 -10.63
C ASN A 98 9.41 1.85 -9.73
N LEU A 99 8.79 2.12 -8.59
CA LEU A 99 8.61 1.13 -7.53
C LEU A 99 7.74 -0.04 -7.98
N ALA A 100 6.64 0.23 -8.68
CA ALA A 100 5.74 -0.82 -9.16
C ALA A 100 6.49 -1.81 -10.05
N ASP A 101 7.18 -1.35 -11.09
CA ASP A 101 7.93 -2.20 -12.03
C ASP A 101 8.94 -3.10 -11.30
N ARG A 102 9.61 -2.56 -10.28
CA ARG A 102 10.59 -3.31 -9.50
C ARG A 102 9.96 -4.41 -8.68
N ILE A 103 8.78 -4.17 -8.09
CA ILE A 103 8.06 -5.19 -7.32
C ILE A 103 7.40 -6.20 -8.27
N GLU A 104 6.88 -5.76 -9.41
CA GLU A 104 6.34 -6.65 -10.46
C GLU A 104 7.41 -7.61 -10.98
N ALA A 105 8.64 -7.14 -11.22
CA ALA A 105 9.76 -7.97 -11.66
C ALA A 105 10.12 -9.08 -10.65
N GLU A 106 9.94 -8.82 -9.35
CA GLU A 106 10.29 -9.74 -8.26
C GLU A 106 9.15 -10.71 -7.87
N THR A 107 7.91 -10.38 -8.22
CA THR A 107 6.71 -11.12 -7.77
C THR A 107 5.89 -11.71 -8.92
N GLY A 108 5.99 -11.16 -10.12
CA GLY A 108 5.16 -11.51 -11.27
C GLY A 108 3.69 -11.10 -11.14
N LEU A 109 3.33 -10.31 -10.11
CA LEU A 109 1.97 -9.84 -9.85
C LEU A 109 1.83 -8.36 -10.22
N PRO A 110 0.70 -7.92 -10.78
CA PRO A 110 0.49 -6.51 -11.09
C PRO A 110 0.46 -5.67 -9.81
N VAL A 111 1.08 -4.49 -9.86
CA VAL A 111 1.21 -3.57 -8.72
C VAL A 111 0.50 -2.25 -8.98
N GLN A 112 -0.34 -1.84 -8.03
CA GLN A 112 -0.83 -0.48 -7.90
C GLN A 112 -0.27 0.17 -6.64
N MET A 113 -0.13 1.48 -6.68
CA MET A 113 0.43 2.23 -5.57
C MET A 113 -0.17 3.62 -5.47
N GLY A 114 -0.15 4.17 -4.26
CA GLY A 114 -0.64 5.50 -3.97
C GLY A 114 -0.02 6.05 -2.69
N ASN A 115 -0.29 7.32 -2.41
CA ASN A 115 0.09 7.90 -1.14
C ASN A 115 -0.62 7.15 0.02
N ASP A 116 0.10 6.92 1.11
CA ASP A 116 -0.37 6.20 2.30
C ASP A 116 -1.66 6.77 2.92
N ALA A 117 -1.74 8.09 3.13
CA ALA A 117 -2.93 8.73 3.67
C ALA A 117 -4.13 8.63 2.72
N ASN A 118 -3.89 8.79 1.41
CA ASN A 118 -4.88 8.60 0.36
C ASN A 118 -5.46 7.18 0.36
N LEU A 119 -4.60 6.16 0.39
CA LEU A 119 -5.04 4.77 0.42
C LEU A 119 -5.73 4.39 1.74
N MET A 120 -5.31 5.00 2.86
CA MET A 120 -6.04 4.88 4.12
C MET A 120 -7.47 5.42 3.99
N GLY A 121 -7.66 6.61 3.42
CA GLY A 121 -8.98 7.18 3.18
C GLY A 121 -9.84 6.34 2.23
N LEU A 122 -9.22 5.75 1.21
CA LEU A 122 -9.90 4.81 0.32
C LEU A 122 -10.34 3.54 1.08
N GLY A 123 -9.48 3.00 1.95
CA GLY A 123 -9.80 1.87 2.82
C GLY A 123 -10.96 2.17 3.77
N GLU A 124 -10.93 3.31 4.44
CA GLU A 124 -12.01 3.76 5.34
C GLU A 124 -13.33 3.99 4.59
N THR A 125 -13.28 4.45 3.34
CA THR A 125 -14.47 4.63 2.50
C THR A 125 -15.07 3.29 2.07
N MET A 126 -14.24 2.28 1.81
CA MET A 126 -14.70 0.97 1.36
C MET A 126 -15.12 0.05 2.51
N TYR A 127 -14.41 0.08 3.64
CA TYR A 127 -14.52 -0.93 4.71
C TYR A 127 -14.73 -0.34 6.11
N GLY A 128 -14.62 0.98 6.28
CA GLY A 128 -14.58 1.63 7.58
C GLY A 128 -15.61 2.74 7.78
N ALA A 129 -15.21 3.78 8.50
CA ALA A 129 -16.09 4.85 8.98
C ALA A 129 -16.64 5.74 7.84
N GLY A 130 -16.06 5.68 6.65
CA GLY A 130 -16.50 6.42 5.47
C GLY A 130 -17.54 5.72 4.61
N GLN A 131 -17.94 4.48 4.94
CA GLN A 131 -18.87 3.73 4.11
C GLN A 131 -20.19 4.48 3.86
N GLY A 132 -20.56 4.55 2.58
CA GLY A 132 -21.77 5.24 2.12
C GLY A 132 -21.63 6.77 2.01
N ALA A 133 -20.55 7.37 2.50
CA ALA A 133 -20.30 8.79 2.35
C ALA A 133 -19.91 9.13 0.90
N GLN A 134 -20.56 10.14 0.34
CA GLN A 134 -20.21 10.65 -0.99
C GLN A 134 -19.10 11.70 -0.93
N ASN A 135 -19.05 12.48 0.15
CA ASN A 135 -18.03 13.51 0.34
C ASN A 135 -17.52 13.41 1.78
N VAL A 136 -16.23 13.13 1.96
CA VAL A 136 -15.62 12.94 3.27
C VAL A 136 -14.15 13.38 3.25
N VAL A 137 -13.71 13.93 4.37
CA VAL A 137 -12.30 14.26 4.60
C VAL A 137 -11.80 13.40 5.74
N PHE A 138 -10.73 12.64 5.49
CA PHE A 138 -10.00 11.91 6.52
C PHE A 138 -8.77 12.70 6.90
N LEU A 139 -8.47 12.73 8.20
CA LEU A 139 -7.26 13.33 8.74
C LEU A 139 -6.53 12.29 9.56
N THR A 140 -5.25 12.08 9.26
CA THR A 140 -4.35 11.30 10.09
C THR A 140 -3.56 12.26 10.96
N VAL A 141 -3.56 12.02 12.27
CA VAL A 141 -2.81 12.83 13.23
C VAL A 141 -1.84 11.92 13.96
N GLY A 142 -0.55 12.11 13.69
CA GLY A 142 0.54 11.33 14.28
C GLY A 142 1.80 12.17 14.41
N THR A 143 2.95 11.66 13.97
CA THR A 143 4.19 12.45 13.84
C THR A 143 4.05 13.61 12.86
N GLY A 144 3.14 13.49 11.89
CA GLY A 144 2.70 14.57 11.01
C GLY A 144 1.18 14.57 10.86
N ILE A 145 0.68 15.49 10.04
CA ILE A 145 -0.71 15.54 9.63
C ILE A 145 -0.78 15.11 8.16
N GLY A 146 -1.50 14.04 7.89
CA GLY A 146 -1.87 13.62 6.54
C GLY A 146 -3.39 13.64 6.38
N GLY A 147 -3.87 13.36 5.18
CA GLY A 147 -5.30 13.24 4.95
C GLY A 147 -5.64 12.75 3.57
N ALA A 148 -6.92 12.45 3.39
CA ALA A 148 -7.50 12.06 2.12
C ALA A 148 -8.82 12.79 1.95
N VAL A 149 -9.14 13.14 0.71
CA VAL A 149 -10.41 13.77 0.36
C VAL A 149 -11.13 12.85 -0.61
N VAL A 150 -12.39 12.57 -0.34
CA VAL A 150 -13.28 11.82 -1.22
C VAL A 150 -14.40 12.76 -1.66
N ILE A 151 -14.65 12.83 -2.96
CA ILE A 151 -15.68 13.67 -3.58
C ILE A 151 -16.47 12.82 -4.57
N GLY A 152 -17.80 12.81 -4.45
CA GLY A 152 -18.67 11.96 -5.28
C GLY A 152 -18.36 10.47 -5.18
N GLY A 153 -17.95 10.00 -4.00
CA GLY A 153 -17.60 8.60 -3.74
C GLY A 153 -16.26 8.16 -4.35
N LYS A 154 -15.45 9.10 -4.84
CA LYS A 154 -14.13 8.83 -5.42
C LYS A 154 -13.05 9.58 -4.67
N LEU A 155 -11.91 8.93 -4.48
CA LEU A 155 -10.71 9.57 -3.95
C LEU A 155 -10.28 10.71 -4.87
N PHE A 156 -9.99 11.88 -4.28
CA PHE A 156 -9.52 13.07 -4.98
C PHE A 156 -7.99 13.15 -4.86
N ASN A 157 -7.30 13.01 -5.99
CA ASN A 157 -5.84 12.93 -6.05
C ASN A 157 -5.15 14.19 -6.59
N GLY A 158 -5.91 15.27 -6.82
CA GLY A 158 -5.42 16.51 -7.43
C GLY A 158 -5.59 16.57 -8.95
#